data_AF-A6KRP5-F1
#
_entry.id   AF-A6KRP5-F1
#
_cell.length_a   1.000
_cell.length_b   1.000
_cell.length_c   1.000
_cell.angle_alpha   90.00
_cell.angle_beta   90.00
_cell.angle_gamma   90.00
#
_symmetry.space_group_name_H-M   'P 1'
#
loop_
_entity.id
_entity.type
_entity.pdbx_description
1 polymer ?
#
loop_
_entity_poly.entity_id
_entity_poly.type
_entity_poly.pdbx_seq_one_letter_code
_entity_poly.pdbx_strand_id
1 'polypeptide(L)'
;MQELRRVRSGVVGERDHMVTMHDVLDAQYLYDHHRDESYLRRVVFPLEKLLTSHKRLVMKDSAVNAICYGAKIMLPGLLRYEDGIEVNQEVVVITTKGEAVCVAIALMTTAVISTCDHGVVAKIKRVIMERDTYPRKWGLGPKASQKKQLIKQGLLDKHGRPTDGTPASWTRDYVDYSDSSKKATAAEATPGPGVTADAASIVKRKRDSDSDADEATPTTTPRVKKEKKKKKEKADGGEEAAEDGDGDATRKKKKKKARAAEELSG
;
A
#
# COMPACT_ATOMS: atom_id res chain seq x y z
N MET A 1 2.62 -1.31 -45.49
CA MET A 1 2.79 -0.12 -44.62
C MET A 1 4.14 0.48 -44.96
N GLN A 2 4.17 1.68 -45.54
CA GLN A 2 5.42 2.30 -46.04
C GLN A 2 6.18 3.00 -44.92
N GLU A 3 5.46 3.70 -44.03
CA GLU A 3 5.99 4.32 -42.83
C GLU A 3 4.90 4.41 -41.75
N LEU A 4 5.31 4.54 -40.49
CA LEU A 4 4.41 4.66 -39.33
C LEU A 4 4.99 5.63 -38.30
N ARG A 5 4.19 6.62 -37.89
CA ARG A 5 4.52 7.60 -36.84
C ARG A 5 3.41 7.65 -35.79
N ARG A 6 3.78 7.55 -34.51
CA ARG A 6 2.84 7.67 -33.39
C ARG A 6 2.66 9.14 -33.01
N VAL A 7 1.47 9.68 -33.25
CA VAL A 7 1.11 11.09 -32.97
C VAL A 7 0.66 11.31 -31.52
N ARG A 8 0.20 10.27 -30.83
CA ARG A 8 -0.27 10.33 -29.44
C ARG A 8 0.02 9.04 -28.68
N SER A 9 0.35 9.18 -27.40
CA SER A 9 0.49 8.06 -26.47
C SER A 9 -0.17 8.41 -25.12
N GLY A 10 -1.36 7.85 -24.87
CA GLY A 10 -2.15 8.16 -23.69
C GLY A 10 -2.52 9.65 -23.62
N VAL A 11 -2.14 10.31 -22.53
CA VAL A 11 -2.43 11.74 -22.32
C VAL A 11 -1.49 12.64 -23.13
N VAL A 12 -0.31 12.17 -23.54
CA VAL A 12 0.71 13.00 -24.20
C VAL A 12 0.57 12.95 -25.72
N GLY A 13 0.34 14.11 -26.35
CA GLY A 13 0.38 14.29 -27.80
C GLY A 13 1.70 14.88 -28.32
N GLU A 14 1.89 14.89 -29.64
CA GLU A 14 3.09 15.49 -30.28
C GLU A 14 3.23 17.00 -30.03
N ARG A 15 2.13 17.69 -29.74
CA ARG A 15 2.13 19.13 -29.42
C ARG A 15 2.45 19.41 -27.95
N ASP A 16 2.38 18.38 -27.10
CA ASP A 16 2.51 18.52 -25.64
C ASP A 16 3.97 18.34 -25.19
N HIS A 17 4.86 19.23 -25.64
CA HIS A 17 6.27 19.24 -25.28
C HIS A 17 7.04 17.97 -25.71
N MET A 18 6.88 17.59 -26.97
CA MET A 18 7.74 16.57 -27.59
C MET A 18 9.17 17.12 -27.72
N VAL A 19 10.12 16.36 -27.18
CA VAL A 19 11.57 16.69 -27.19
C VAL A 19 12.32 15.68 -28.04
N THR A 20 13.45 16.10 -28.60
CA THR A 20 14.35 15.25 -29.36
C THR A 20 15.50 14.74 -28.49
N MET A 21 16.23 13.73 -28.96
CA MET A 21 17.42 13.23 -28.25
C MET A 21 18.54 14.27 -28.15
N HIS A 22 18.60 15.21 -29.08
CA HIS A 22 19.55 16.32 -29.04
C HIS A 22 19.23 17.27 -27.88
N ASP A 23 17.95 17.60 -27.67
CA ASP A 23 17.54 18.46 -26.55
C ASP A 23 17.89 17.84 -25.20
N VAL A 24 17.80 16.51 -25.06
CA VAL A 24 18.19 15.79 -23.83
C VAL A 24 19.69 15.89 -23.58
N LEU A 25 20.51 15.73 -24.64
CA LEU A 25 21.96 15.84 -24.54
C LEU A 25 22.38 17.26 -24.12
N ASP A 26 21.80 18.27 -24.77
CA ASP A 26 22.11 19.67 -24.50
C ASP A 26 21.67 20.08 -23.10
N ALA A 27 20.49 19.62 -22.66
CA ALA A 27 19.99 19.86 -21.31
C ALA A 27 20.91 19.26 -20.23
N GLN A 28 21.43 18.06 -20.46
CA GLN A 28 22.39 17.45 -19.53
C GLN A 28 23.73 18.20 -19.52
N TYR A 29 24.24 18.59 -20.70
CA TYR A 29 25.50 19.33 -20.81
C TYR A 29 25.45 20.66 -20.06
N LEU A 30 24.37 21.43 -20.23
CA LEU A 30 24.15 22.71 -19.55
C LEU A 30 24.08 22.56 -18.03
N TYR A 31 23.43 21.50 -17.54
CA TYR A 31 23.41 21.21 -16.12
C TYR A 31 24.81 20.90 -15.56
N ASP A 32 25.61 20.11 -16.28
CA ASP A 32 26.94 19.70 -15.80
C ASP A 32 27.96 20.86 -15.81
N HIS A 33 27.92 21.74 -16.82
CA HIS A 33 28.91 22.81 -17.00
C HIS A 33 28.52 24.12 -16.33
N HIS A 34 27.23 24.49 -16.40
CA HIS A 34 26.74 25.78 -15.93
C HIS A 34 25.87 25.67 -14.68
N ARG A 35 25.55 24.45 -14.22
CA ARG A 35 24.61 24.18 -13.11
C ARG A 35 23.23 24.83 -13.33
N ASP A 36 22.87 25.04 -14.59
CA ASP A 36 21.55 25.56 -14.95
C ASP A 36 20.57 24.40 -15.13
N GLU A 37 19.57 24.33 -14.24
CA GLU A 37 18.53 23.30 -14.25
C GLU A 37 17.35 23.64 -15.17
N SER A 38 17.29 24.87 -15.70
CA SER A 38 16.10 25.38 -16.39
C SER A 38 15.74 24.54 -17.61
N TYR A 39 16.75 24.13 -18.38
CA TYR A 39 16.52 23.32 -19.58
C TYR A 39 16.15 21.88 -19.22
N LEU A 40 16.81 21.30 -18.22
CA LEU A 40 16.52 19.93 -17.76
C LEU A 40 15.10 19.80 -17.19
N ARG A 41 14.65 20.78 -16.40
CA ARG A 41 13.27 20.84 -15.86
C ARG A 41 12.21 21.07 -16.94
N ARG A 42 12.58 21.57 -18.13
CA ARG A 42 11.68 21.66 -19.28
C ARG A 42 11.56 20.33 -20.03
N VAL A 43 12.65 19.57 -20.10
CA VAL A 43 12.70 18.27 -20.79
C VAL A 43 12.03 17.16 -19.95
N VAL A 44 12.27 17.15 -18.64
CA VAL A 44 11.75 16.13 -17.73
C VAL A 44 10.47 16.61 -17.05
N PHE A 45 9.35 15.94 -17.36
CA PHE A 45 8.07 16.22 -16.72
C PHE A 45 7.85 15.39 -15.45
N PRO A 46 7.11 15.93 -14.46
CA PRO A 46 6.64 15.15 -13.32
C PRO A 46 5.68 14.05 -13.79
N LEU A 47 5.77 12.89 -13.12
CA LEU A 47 4.99 11.70 -13.47
C LEU A 47 3.47 11.91 -13.32
N GLU A 48 3.07 12.88 -12.48
CA GLU A 48 1.71 13.34 -12.26
C GLU A 48 1.00 13.73 -13.57
N LYS A 49 1.74 14.22 -14.58
CA LYS A 49 1.19 14.60 -15.88
C LYS A 49 0.46 13.44 -16.57
N LEU A 50 0.95 12.21 -16.37
CA LEU A 50 0.36 10.99 -16.96
C LEU A 50 -0.95 10.57 -16.29
N LEU A 51 -1.20 11.05 -15.06
CA LEU A 51 -2.31 10.62 -14.20
C LEU A 51 -3.49 11.60 -14.20
N THR A 52 -3.44 12.60 -15.08
CA THR A 52 -4.46 13.67 -15.18
C THR A 52 -5.81 13.17 -15.69
N SER A 53 -5.88 12.02 -16.36
CA SER A 53 -7.13 11.42 -16.84
C SER A 53 -7.96 10.76 -15.75
N HIS A 54 -7.35 10.43 -14.61
CA HIS A 54 -8.00 9.66 -13.54
C HIS A 54 -8.65 10.58 -12.50
N LYS A 55 -9.73 10.10 -11.88
CA LYS A 55 -10.39 10.82 -10.78
C LYS A 55 -9.50 10.84 -9.54
N ARG A 56 -9.56 11.95 -8.81
CA ARG A 56 -8.64 12.25 -7.71
C ARG A 56 -9.26 12.02 -6.35
N LEU A 57 -8.50 11.40 -5.46
CA LEU A 57 -8.76 11.29 -4.03
C LEU A 57 -7.65 12.02 -3.27
N VAL A 58 -7.98 13.09 -2.57
CA VAL A 58 -7.01 13.86 -1.77
C VAL A 58 -6.97 13.28 -0.37
N MET A 59 -5.79 12.84 0.05
CA MET A 59 -5.58 12.23 1.38
C MET A 59 -4.98 13.22 2.37
N LYS A 60 -5.26 12.99 3.66
CA LYS A 60 -4.57 13.65 4.76
C LYS A 60 -3.12 13.21 4.80
N ASP A 61 -2.20 14.15 5.02
CA ASP A 61 -0.75 13.91 5.14
C ASP A 61 -0.39 12.83 6.18
N SER A 62 -1.20 12.67 7.23
CA SER A 62 -1.02 11.63 8.26
C SER A 62 -1.27 10.20 7.76
N ALA A 63 -2.06 10.04 6.69
CA ALA A 63 -2.39 8.75 6.11
C ALA A 63 -1.46 8.36 4.95
N VAL A 64 -0.75 9.33 4.33
CA VAL A 64 0.07 9.11 3.14
C VAL A 64 1.11 8.01 3.35
N ASN A 65 1.91 8.07 4.41
CA ASN A 65 2.95 7.06 4.61
C ASN A 65 2.35 5.66 4.82
N ALA A 66 1.20 5.53 5.48
CA ALA A 66 0.53 4.23 5.63
C ALA A 66 0.17 3.62 4.26
N ILE A 67 -0.27 4.45 3.32
CA ILE A 67 -0.60 4.05 1.94
C ILE A 67 0.66 3.62 1.20
N CYS A 68 1.80 4.29 1.42
CA CYS A 68 3.10 3.88 0.83
C CYS A 68 3.55 2.48 1.30
N TYR A 69 3.14 2.05 2.50
CA TYR A 69 3.34 0.68 2.98
C TYR A 69 2.30 -0.32 2.48
N GLY A 70 1.28 0.12 1.73
CA GLY A 70 0.22 -0.73 1.20
C GLY A 70 -1.01 -0.85 2.10
N ALA A 71 -1.19 0.05 3.08
CA ALA A 71 -2.42 0.07 3.87
C ALA A 71 -3.64 0.43 3.01
N LYS A 72 -4.80 -0.17 3.31
CA LYS A 72 -6.05 0.17 2.62
C LYS A 72 -6.44 1.63 2.88
N ILE A 73 -7.09 2.25 1.90
CA ILE A 73 -7.51 3.65 1.98
C ILE A 73 -8.82 3.69 2.73
N MET A 74 -8.79 4.23 3.95
CA MET A 74 -9.95 4.31 4.84
C MET A 74 -10.54 5.72 4.83
N LEU A 75 -11.86 5.83 5.06
CA LEU A 75 -12.57 7.12 5.09
C LEU A 75 -11.93 8.17 6.02
N PRO A 76 -11.47 7.85 7.25
CA PRO A 76 -10.86 8.85 8.13
C PRO A 76 -9.60 9.53 7.56
N GLY A 77 -8.93 8.87 6.60
CA GLY A 77 -7.76 9.40 5.92
C GLY A 77 -8.07 10.28 4.70
N LEU A 78 -9.31 10.26 4.21
CA LEU A 78 -9.75 11.05 3.07
C LEU A 78 -9.99 12.51 3.50
N LEU A 79 -9.55 13.45 2.66
CA LEU A 79 -9.77 14.89 2.88
C LEU A 79 -10.75 15.45 1.86
N ARG A 80 -10.54 15.16 0.57
CA ARG A 80 -11.41 15.57 -0.54
C ARG A 80 -11.50 14.44 -1.56
N TYR A 81 -12.60 14.41 -2.30
CA TYR A 81 -12.82 13.47 -3.39
C TYR A 81 -13.43 14.20 -4.57
N GLU A 82 -13.17 13.68 -5.76
CA GLU A 82 -13.79 14.16 -7.00
C GLU A 82 -15.19 13.57 -7.17
N ASP A 83 -16.03 14.26 -7.93
CA ASP A 83 -17.41 13.80 -8.18
C ASP A 83 -17.48 12.68 -9.21
N GLY A 84 -18.59 11.93 -9.18
CA GLY A 84 -18.93 10.86 -10.11
C GLY A 84 -18.08 9.59 -9.96
N ILE A 85 -17.31 9.39 -8.88
CA ILE A 85 -16.56 8.16 -8.66
C ILE A 85 -17.54 6.97 -8.58
N GLU A 86 -17.31 6.00 -9.46
CA GLU A 86 -18.07 4.75 -9.52
C GLU A 86 -17.32 3.59 -8.85
N VAL A 87 -18.05 2.55 -8.44
CA VAL A 87 -17.44 1.34 -7.87
C VAL A 87 -16.59 0.65 -8.94
N ASN A 88 -15.43 0.15 -8.54
CA ASN A 88 -14.41 -0.48 -9.39
C ASN A 88 -13.74 0.44 -10.42
N GLN A 89 -13.98 1.75 -10.35
CA GLN A 89 -13.27 2.71 -11.18
C GLN A 89 -11.82 2.90 -10.71
N GLU A 90 -10.89 3.10 -11.65
CA GLU A 90 -9.52 3.50 -11.34
C GLU A 90 -9.46 4.97 -10.90
N VAL A 91 -8.85 5.19 -9.75
CA VAL A 91 -8.68 6.49 -9.12
C VAL A 91 -7.22 6.71 -8.75
N VAL A 92 -6.80 7.97 -8.78
CA VAL A 92 -5.47 8.40 -8.36
C VAL A 92 -5.57 9.08 -7.01
N VAL A 93 -4.70 8.67 -6.12
CA VAL A 93 -4.64 9.16 -4.76
C VAL A 93 -3.51 10.17 -4.68
N ILE A 94 -3.84 11.39 -4.27
CA ILE A 94 -2.91 12.51 -4.25
C ILE A 94 -2.77 13.10 -2.84
N THR A 95 -1.63 13.72 -2.59
CA THR A 95 -1.43 14.56 -1.41
C THR A 95 -2.12 15.91 -1.59
N THR A 96 -2.17 16.71 -0.53
CA THR A 96 -2.63 18.11 -0.59
C THR A 96 -1.78 19.00 -1.49
N LYS A 97 -0.53 18.60 -1.76
CA LYS A 97 0.41 19.27 -2.67
C LYS A 97 0.23 18.87 -4.13
N GLY A 98 -0.59 17.85 -4.40
CA GLY A 98 -0.79 17.32 -5.75
C GLY A 98 0.22 16.24 -6.17
N GLU A 99 1.01 15.70 -5.25
CA GLU A 99 1.92 14.58 -5.53
C GLU A 99 1.12 13.27 -5.66
N ALA A 100 1.46 12.42 -6.63
CA ALA A 100 0.79 11.14 -6.81
C ALA A 100 1.30 10.09 -5.82
N VAL A 101 0.43 9.65 -4.90
CA VAL A 101 0.76 8.64 -3.88
C VAL A 101 0.64 7.24 -4.47
N CYS A 102 -0.53 6.91 -5.02
CA CYS A 102 -0.81 5.60 -5.58
C CYS A 102 -1.99 5.62 -6.56
N VAL A 103 -2.05 4.59 -7.39
CA VAL A 103 -3.24 4.25 -8.18
C VAL A 103 -4.02 3.20 -7.41
N ALA A 104 -5.32 3.42 -7.28
CA ALA A 104 -6.23 2.58 -6.53
C ALA A 104 -7.51 2.30 -7.33
N ILE A 105 -8.25 1.29 -6.90
CA ILE A 105 -9.57 0.93 -7.42
C ILE A 105 -10.59 1.33 -6.35
N ALA A 106 -11.54 2.17 -6.71
CA ALA A 106 -12.61 2.62 -5.81
C ALA A 106 -13.51 1.44 -5.41
N LEU A 107 -13.84 1.34 -4.12
CA LEU A 107 -14.79 0.36 -3.59
C LEU A 107 -16.12 1.01 -3.17
N MET A 108 -16.19 2.33 -3.18
CA MET A 108 -17.36 3.12 -2.82
C MET A 108 -17.63 4.15 -3.91
N THR A 109 -18.91 4.50 -4.10
CA THR A 109 -19.32 5.61 -4.95
C THR A 109 -19.20 6.95 -4.21
N THR A 110 -19.21 8.06 -4.94
CA THR A 110 -19.22 9.41 -4.34
C THR A 110 -20.31 9.59 -3.28
N ALA A 111 -21.53 9.11 -3.58
CA ALA A 111 -22.67 9.20 -2.67
C ALA A 111 -22.40 8.46 -1.36
N VAL A 112 -21.86 7.23 -1.45
CA VAL A 112 -21.53 6.40 -0.28
C VAL A 112 -20.39 7.01 0.54
N ILE A 113 -19.37 7.57 -0.12
CA ILE A 113 -18.27 8.28 0.55
C ILE A 113 -18.80 9.47 1.37
N SER A 114 -19.87 10.14 0.90
CA SER A 114 -20.48 11.26 1.61
C SER A 114 -21.34 10.86 2.81
N THR A 115 -22.01 9.70 2.75
CA THR A 115 -22.98 9.27 3.77
C THR A 115 -22.39 8.37 4.84
N CYS A 116 -21.33 7.63 4.53
CA CYS A 116 -20.75 6.66 5.46
C CYS A 116 -19.75 7.32 6.42
N ASP A 117 -19.80 6.93 7.70
CA ASP A 117 -18.82 7.37 8.71
C ASP A 117 -17.52 6.53 8.69
N HIS A 118 -17.63 5.26 8.27
CA HIS A 118 -16.55 4.28 8.34
C HIS A 118 -16.53 3.41 7.09
N GLY A 119 -15.33 2.99 6.69
CA GLY A 119 -15.17 2.01 5.62
C GLY A 119 -13.88 2.15 4.83
N VAL A 120 -13.72 1.25 3.86
CA VAL A 120 -12.61 1.25 2.90
C VAL A 120 -13.07 1.96 1.63
N VAL A 121 -12.47 3.12 1.33
CA VAL A 121 -12.78 3.92 0.13
C VAL A 121 -12.25 3.23 -1.12
N ALA A 122 -11.01 2.76 -1.08
CA ALA A 122 -10.33 2.22 -2.25
C ALA A 122 -9.28 1.17 -1.88
N LYS A 123 -9.08 0.22 -2.80
CA LYS A 123 -8.04 -0.80 -2.74
C LYS A 123 -6.86 -0.37 -3.59
N ILE A 124 -5.64 -0.38 -3.02
CA ILE A 124 -4.43 -0.03 -3.76
C ILE A 124 -4.19 -1.04 -4.89
N LYS A 125 -3.92 -0.52 -6.09
CA LYS A 125 -3.44 -1.29 -7.25
C LYS A 125 -1.93 -1.19 -7.39
N ARG A 126 -1.38 0.04 -7.32
CA ARG A 126 0.07 0.29 -7.42
C ARG A 126 0.47 1.52 -6.61
N VAL A 127 1.46 1.38 -5.74
CA VAL A 127 2.09 2.50 -5.02
C VAL A 127 3.16 3.13 -5.91
N ILE A 128 3.19 4.46 -5.96
CA ILE A 128 4.14 5.25 -6.75
C ILE A 128 5.13 5.96 -5.82
N MET A 129 4.61 6.64 -4.80
CA MET A 129 5.41 7.41 -3.86
C MET A 129 6.32 6.53 -3.01
N GLU A 130 7.51 7.04 -2.72
CA GLU A 130 8.48 6.35 -1.87
C GLU A 130 8.00 6.21 -0.41
N ARG A 131 8.59 5.25 0.29
CA ARG A 131 8.32 5.05 1.71
C ARG A 131 9.06 6.11 2.52
N ASP A 132 8.45 6.56 3.60
CA ASP A 132 9.04 7.53 4.53
C ASP A 132 9.26 8.96 3.98
N THR A 133 8.72 9.30 2.80
CA THR A 133 8.58 10.70 2.34
C THR A 133 7.75 11.54 3.33
N TYR A 134 6.76 10.90 3.97
CA TYR A 134 5.93 11.49 5.01
C TYR A 134 6.17 10.79 6.37
N PRO A 135 6.07 11.51 7.51
CA PRO A 135 6.28 10.91 8.82
C PRO A 135 5.24 9.84 9.16
N ARG A 136 5.67 8.80 9.87
CA ARG A 136 4.79 7.72 10.35
C ARG A 136 3.89 8.23 11.48
N LYS A 137 2.61 8.44 11.19
CA LYS A 137 1.62 8.95 12.18
C LYS A 137 0.57 7.91 12.60
N TRP A 138 0.67 6.65 12.15
CA TRP A 138 -0.26 5.61 12.58
C TRP A 138 -0.03 5.26 14.07
N GLY A 139 -1.11 5.05 14.82
CA GLY A 139 -1.02 4.70 16.25
C GLY A 139 -0.74 5.86 17.21
N LEU A 140 -0.83 7.11 16.74
CA LEU A 140 -0.78 8.34 17.55
C LEU A 140 -2.18 8.99 17.75
N GLY A 141 -3.25 8.34 17.29
CA GLY A 141 -4.61 8.87 17.46
C GLY A 141 -5.08 8.86 18.93
N PRO A 142 -6.11 9.66 19.29
CA PRO A 142 -6.57 9.79 20.68
C PRO A 142 -6.88 8.45 21.36
N LYS A 143 -7.60 7.57 20.66
CA LYS A 143 -7.92 6.22 21.15
C LYS A 143 -6.68 5.32 21.26
N ALA A 144 -5.72 5.42 20.32
CA ALA A 144 -4.48 4.63 20.36
C ALA A 144 -3.56 5.08 21.51
N SER A 145 -3.49 6.38 21.79
CA SER A 145 -2.74 6.95 22.90
C SER A 145 -3.37 6.59 24.24
N GLN A 146 -4.70 6.67 24.37
CA GLN A 146 -5.44 6.20 25.56
C GLN A 146 -5.20 4.70 25.82
N LYS A 147 -5.25 3.86 24.77
CA LYS A 147 -4.93 2.43 24.89
C LYS A 147 -3.52 2.21 25.44
N LYS A 148 -2.52 2.93 24.90
CA LYS A 148 -1.13 2.84 25.38
C LYS A 148 -0.98 3.33 26.83
N GLN A 149 -1.71 4.37 27.23
CA GLN A 149 -1.72 4.86 28.62
C GLN A 149 -2.33 3.83 29.57
N LEU A 150 -3.45 3.23 29.22
CA LEU A 150 -4.10 2.20 30.03
C LEU A 150 -3.24 0.93 30.17
N ILE A 151 -2.51 0.54 29.11
CA ILE A 151 -1.52 -0.54 29.17
C ILE A 151 -0.37 -0.16 30.13
N LYS A 152 0.13 1.08 30.06
CA LYS A 152 1.18 1.57 30.97
C LYS A 152 0.72 1.61 32.43
N GLN A 153 -0.56 1.89 32.66
CA GLN A 153 -1.19 1.89 33.98
C GLN A 153 -1.55 0.48 34.48
N GLY A 154 -1.36 -0.58 33.68
CA GLY A 154 -1.66 -1.96 34.05
C GLY A 154 -3.16 -2.29 34.07
N LEU A 155 -4.02 -1.39 33.61
CA LEU A 155 -5.47 -1.58 33.53
C LEU A 155 -5.87 -2.45 32.32
N LEU A 156 -4.98 -2.56 31.33
CA LEU A 156 -5.09 -3.46 30.17
C LEU A 156 -3.87 -4.37 30.10
N ASP A 157 -4.05 -5.58 29.57
CA ASP A 157 -2.94 -6.52 29.31
C ASP A 157 -1.93 -5.97 28.29
N LYS A 158 -0.73 -6.57 28.18
CA LYS A 158 0.34 -6.25 27.21
C LYS A 158 -0.16 -6.23 25.77
N HIS A 159 -1.16 -7.03 25.45
CA HIS A 159 -1.79 -7.11 24.13
C HIS A 159 -3.02 -6.18 23.98
N GLY A 160 -3.36 -5.43 25.01
CA GLY A 160 -4.45 -4.47 25.02
C GLY A 160 -5.84 -5.13 25.04
N ARG A 161 -5.96 -6.31 25.67
CA ARG A 161 -7.23 -6.98 25.97
C ARG A 161 -7.78 -6.48 27.31
N PRO A 162 -9.11 -6.49 27.50
CA PRO A 162 -9.69 -6.13 28.79
C PRO A 162 -9.31 -7.12 29.89
N THR A 163 -8.90 -6.59 31.03
CA THR A 163 -8.64 -7.30 32.30
C THR A 163 -9.64 -6.81 33.35
N ASP A 164 -9.72 -7.44 34.52
CA ASP A 164 -10.65 -7.09 35.61
C ASP A 164 -10.57 -5.62 36.08
N GLY A 165 -9.44 -4.93 35.84
CA GLY A 165 -9.26 -3.51 36.12
C GLY A 165 -9.74 -2.55 35.01
N THR A 166 -10.33 -3.04 33.92
CA THR A 166 -10.68 -2.15 32.80
C THR A 166 -11.86 -1.23 33.10
N PRO A 167 -11.75 0.09 32.82
CA PRO A 167 -12.87 1.00 32.94
C PRO A 167 -14.03 0.57 32.03
N ALA A 168 -15.25 0.52 32.57
CA ALA A 168 -16.45 0.15 31.79
C ALA A 168 -16.68 1.08 30.58
N SER A 169 -16.20 2.33 30.63
CA SER A 169 -16.20 3.27 29.50
C SER A 169 -15.34 2.80 28.33
N TRP A 170 -14.16 2.22 28.61
CA TRP A 170 -13.29 1.68 27.57
C TRP A 170 -13.92 0.48 26.86
N THR A 171 -14.52 -0.43 27.62
CA THR A 171 -15.16 -1.64 27.08
C THR A 171 -16.40 -1.32 26.23
N ARG A 172 -17.13 -0.24 26.55
CA ARG A 172 -18.29 0.23 25.78
C ARG A 172 -17.89 0.94 24.48
N ASP A 173 -16.89 1.81 24.55
CA ASP A 173 -16.56 2.71 23.42
C ASP A 173 -15.48 2.14 22.48
N TYR A 174 -14.71 1.14 22.91
CA TYR A 174 -13.64 0.56 22.12
C TYR A 174 -14.15 -0.59 21.25
N VAL A 175 -14.29 -0.31 19.94
CA VAL A 175 -14.58 -1.31 18.92
C VAL A 175 -13.27 -1.77 18.30
N ASP A 176 -12.95 -3.06 18.43
CA ASP A 176 -11.82 -3.67 17.75
C ASP A 176 -12.25 -4.19 16.37
N TYR A 177 -11.79 -3.53 15.31
CA TYR A 177 -12.12 -3.89 13.93
C TYR A 177 -11.25 -5.03 13.36
N SER A 178 -10.28 -5.54 14.14
CA SER A 178 -9.49 -6.72 13.76
C SER A 178 -10.17 -8.04 14.13
N ASP A 179 -11.11 -8.00 15.08
CA ASP A 179 -11.82 -9.18 15.55
C ASP A 179 -13.08 -9.41 14.70
N SER A 180 -12.97 -10.37 13.77
CA SER A 180 -14.05 -10.72 12.84
C SER A 180 -15.35 -11.18 13.51
N SER A 181 -15.31 -11.52 14.80
CA SER A 181 -16.47 -11.96 15.60
C SER A 181 -17.51 -10.85 15.83
N LYS A 182 -17.10 -9.58 15.90
CA LYS A 182 -18.00 -8.42 16.10
C LYS A 182 -18.47 -7.79 14.79
N LYS A 183 -18.04 -8.31 13.64
CA LYS A 183 -18.44 -7.82 12.32
C LYS A 183 -19.94 -8.03 12.02
N ALA A 184 -20.58 -8.97 12.74
CA ALA A 184 -22.01 -9.26 12.62
C ALA A 184 -22.89 -8.33 13.47
N THR A 185 -22.42 -7.87 14.63
CA THR A 185 -23.24 -7.09 15.58
C THR A 185 -23.25 -5.59 15.33
N ALA A 186 -22.28 -5.05 14.57
CA ALA A 186 -22.26 -3.63 14.19
C ALA A 186 -23.16 -3.30 12.97
N ALA A 187 -23.64 -4.32 12.24
CA ALA A 187 -24.55 -4.13 11.11
C ALA A 187 -26.03 -3.99 11.53
N GLU A 188 -26.35 -4.21 12.80
CA GLU A 188 -27.74 -4.32 13.29
C GLU A 188 -28.18 -3.14 14.19
N ALA A 189 -27.31 -2.16 14.43
CA ALA A 189 -27.59 -1.01 15.29
C ALA A 189 -27.68 0.30 14.49
N THR A 190 -28.65 0.39 13.58
CA THR A 190 -29.21 1.68 13.13
C THR A 190 -30.72 1.63 13.28
N PRO A 191 -31.35 2.46 14.14
CA PRO A 191 -32.79 2.55 14.21
C PRO A 191 -33.29 3.44 13.07
N GLY A 192 -33.76 2.83 11.98
CA GLY A 192 -34.55 3.50 10.95
C GLY A 192 -36.04 3.52 11.35
N PRO A 193 -36.79 4.61 11.09
CA PRO A 193 -38.21 4.70 11.42
C PRO A 193 -39.03 3.83 10.46
N GLY A 194 -39.98 3.09 11.03
CA GLY A 194 -40.74 2.05 10.34
C GLY A 194 -41.77 2.55 9.35
N VAL A 195 -41.98 1.76 8.30
CA VAL A 195 -43.27 1.53 7.66
C VAL A 195 -43.41 0.03 7.41
N THR A 196 -44.62 -0.45 7.66
CA THR A 196 -45.07 -1.83 7.88
C THR A 196 -45.08 -2.73 6.64
N ALA A 197 -44.78 -4.01 6.91
CA ALA A 197 -45.35 -5.24 6.37
C ALA A 197 -45.36 -5.49 4.84
N ASP A 198 -44.61 -6.50 4.40
CA ASP A 198 -45.25 -7.68 3.84
C ASP A 198 -44.38 -8.94 4.05
N ALA A 199 -45.04 -10.05 4.34
CA ALA A 199 -44.46 -11.29 4.80
C ALA A 199 -44.38 -12.30 3.65
N ALA A 200 -43.17 -12.75 3.30
CA ALA A 200 -42.98 -14.00 2.58
C ALA A 200 -41.70 -14.71 3.05
N SER A 201 -41.93 -15.74 3.85
CA SER A 201 -40.96 -16.68 4.39
C SER A 201 -40.29 -17.51 3.29
N ILE A 202 -38.95 -17.54 3.22
CA ILE A 202 -38.22 -18.71 2.68
C ILE A 202 -37.05 -19.06 3.61
N VAL A 203 -37.07 -20.35 3.97
CA VAL A 203 -36.34 -21.06 5.00
C VAL A 203 -34.88 -21.32 4.62
N LYS A 204 -33.98 -21.19 5.61
CA LYS A 204 -32.60 -21.72 5.59
C LYS A 204 -32.60 -23.22 5.29
N ARG A 205 -31.84 -23.67 4.30
CA ARG A 205 -31.29 -25.04 4.29
C ARG A 205 -29.77 -25.02 4.12
N LYS A 206 -29.13 -25.60 5.13
CA LYS A 206 -27.75 -26.09 5.16
C LYS A 206 -27.85 -27.58 4.83
N ARG A 207 -26.98 -28.14 3.96
CA ARG A 207 -26.13 -29.32 4.24
C ARG A 207 -25.46 -29.94 3.00
N ASP A 208 -24.15 -30.16 3.17
CA ASP A 208 -23.15 -31.14 2.69
C ASP A 208 -23.35 -32.07 1.47
N SER A 209 -22.24 -32.14 0.73
CA SER A 209 -21.47 -33.24 0.10
C SER A 209 -22.10 -34.50 -0.54
N ASP A 210 -21.48 -34.79 -1.69
CA ASP A 210 -20.95 -36.07 -2.21
C ASP A 210 -21.72 -36.83 -3.31
N SER A 211 -20.94 -37.13 -4.39
CA SER A 211 -20.87 -38.35 -5.24
C SER A 211 -22.15 -39.00 -5.80
N ASP A 212 -22.27 -39.58 -7.01
CA ASP A 212 -21.35 -40.00 -8.08
C ASP A 212 -22.19 -40.45 -9.31
N ALA A 213 -21.53 -40.58 -10.48
CA ALA A 213 -21.78 -41.47 -11.66
C ALA A 213 -23.14 -41.43 -12.41
N ASP A 214 -23.31 -41.67 -13.71
CA ASP A 214 -22.53 -42.09 -14.91
C ASP A 214 -23.45 -41.70 -16.11
N GLU A 215 -23.11 -41.49 -17.39
CA GLU A 215 -22.41 -42.41 -18.31
C GLU A 215 -22.05 -41.72 -19.67
N ALA A 216 -20.82 -42.01 -20.15
CA ALA A 216 -20.25 -42.15 -21.52
C ALA A 216 -20.61 -41.17 -22.69
N THR A 217 -19.69 -40.42 -23.36
CA THR A 217 -18.39 -40.65 -24.11
C THR A 217 -18.57 -41.23 -25.55
N PRO A 218 -17.59 -41.22 -26.52
CA PRO A 218 -16.12 -40.95 -26.49
C PRO A 218 -15.61 -40.06 -27.69
N THR A 219 -14.33 -39.68 -27.91
CA THR A 219 -13.12 -40.50 -28.20
C THR A 219 -11.77 -39.74 -28.02
N THR A 220 -10.87 -40.32 -27.18
CA THR A 220 -9.41 -40.61 -27.29
C THR A 220 -8.36 -39.50 -27.61
N THR A 221 -7.36 -39.10 -26.79
CA THR A 221 -6.19 -39.73 -26.05
C THR A 221 -5.06 -40.30 -26.96
N PRO A 222 -3.75 -40.43 -26.55
CA PRO A 222 -3.15 -40.55 -25.19
C PRO A 222 -1.86 -39.69 -24.93
N ARG A 223 -1.33 -39.38 -23.72
CA ARG A 223 -1.05 -40.03 -22.40
C ARG A 223 0.41 -40.55 -22.26
N VAL A 224 1.21 -40.00 -21.33
CA VAL A 224 2.25 -40.74 -20.56
C VAL A 224 2.38 -40.17 -19.13
N LYS A 225 2.27 -41.06 -18.13
CA LYS A 225 2.61 -40.90 -16.70
C LYS A 225 3.99 -41.55 -16.45
N LYS A 226 4.74 -41.10 -15.42
CA LYS A 226 5.50 -42.03 -14.56
C LYS A 226 5.82 -41.48 -13.18
N GLU A 227 5.86 -42.42 -12.24
CA GLU A 227 5.90 -42.36 -10.77
C GLU A 227 7.32 -42.32 -10.14
N LYS A 228 7.40 -41.74 -8.92
CA LYS A 228 7.97 -42.27 -7.64
C LYS A 228 9.48 -42.64 -7.55
N LYS A 229 10.19 -42.12 -6.53
CA LYS A 229 10.87 -42.87 -5.41
C LYS A 229 11.87 -42.03 -4.58
N LYS A 230 11.77 -42.13 -3.25
CA LYS A 230 12.73 -41.72 -2.18
C LYS A 230 14.02 -42.57 -2.24
N LYS A 231 15.21 -41.99 -1.96
CA LYS A 231 16.18 -42.50 -0.95
C LYS A 231 17.27 -41.47 -0.61
N LYS A 232 17.73 -41.57 0.64
CA LYS A 232 18.70 -40.80 1.43
C LYS A 232 20.03 -41.56 1.50
N GLU A 233 21.15 -40.85 1.63
CA GLU A 233 22.45 -41.12 2.31
C GLU A 233 23.61 -40.46 1.53
N LYS A 234 24.34 -39.47 2.07
CA LYS A 234 25.39 -39.46 3.12
C LYS A 234 26.71 -40.18 2.71
N ALA A 235 27.74 -39.37 2.46
CA ALA A 235 29.18 -39.54 2.78
C ALA A 235 29.84 -38.19 2.39
N ASP A 236 30.32 -37.33 3.28
CA ASP A 236 31.36 -37.43 4.33
C ASP A 236 32.80 -37.27 3.80
N GLY A 237 33.58 -36.47 4.55
CA GLY A 237 35.01 -36.17 4.39
C GLY A 237 35.29 -34.87 3.62
N GLY A 238 35.93 -33.83 4.15
CA GLY A 238 36.69 -33.67 5.40
C GLY A 238 37.86 -32.70 5.15
N GLU A 239 38.20 -31.92 6.18
CA GLU A 239 39.41 -31.09 6.40
C GLU A 239 39.51 -29.65 5.85
N GLU A 240 39.17 -28.72 6.76
CA GLU A 240 40.05 -27.73 7.40
C GLU A 240 41.04 -26.89 6.56
N ALA A 241 40.83 -25.56 6.62
CA ALA A 241 41.89 -24.56 6.75
C ALA A 241 41.31 -23.27 7.37
N ALA A 242 42.12 -22.65 8.22
CA ALA A 242 41.77 -21.66 9.21
C ALA A 242 41.78 -20.20 8.71
N GLU A 243 41.16 -19.36 9.55
CA GLU A 243 41.57 -18.01 9.98
C GLU A 243 41.62 -16.80 9.01
N ASP A 244 40.80 -15.83 9.42
CA ASP A 244 41.11 -14.41 9.64
C ASP A 244 40.91 -13.37 8.52
N GLY A 245 40.21 -12.27 8.89
CA GLY A 245 39.85 -11.22 7.94
C GLY A 245 38.93 -10.11 8.47
N ASP A 246 39.04 -9.70 9.74
CA ASP A 246 38.42 -8.45 10.23
C ASP A 246 39.47 -7.55 10.90
N GLY A 247 40.28 -6.87 10.08
CA GLY A 247 41.38 -6.00 10.56
C GLY A 247 41.59 -4.69 9.80
N ASP A 248 40.92 -4.44 8.67
CA ASP A 248 41.24 -3.28 7.82
C ASP A 248 40.51 -1.98 8.23
N ALA A 249 39.34 -2.07 8.85
CA ALA A 249 38.51 -0.89 9.14
C ALA A 249 39.05 -0.05 10.33
N THR A 250 39.66 -0.68 11.32
CA THR A 250 40.13 -0.03 12.56
C THR A 250 41.46 0.71 12.38
N ARG A 251 42.32 0.26 11.46
CA ARG A 251 43.64 0.87 11.20
C ARG A 251 43.52 2.18 10.41
N LYS A 252 42.56 2.27 9.48
CA LYS A 252 42.26 3.51 8.72
C LYS A 252 41.71 4.63 9.61
N LYS A 253 40.89 4.30 10.62
CA LYS A 253 40.31 5.29 11.54
C LYS A 253 41.34 5.88 12.51
N LYS A 254 42.36 5.10 12.90
CA LYS A 254 43.45 5.56 13.80
C LYS A 254 44.45 6.47 13.08
N LYS A 255 44.78 6.20 11.80
CA LYS A 255 45.70 7.05 11.00
C LYS A 255 45.12 8.42 10.67
N LYS A 256 43.80 8.53 10.48
CA LYS A 256 43.13 9.81 10.18
C LYS A 256 42.99 10.72 11.41
N LYS A 257 42.92 10.16 12.63
CA LYS A 257 42.89 10.93 13.88
C LYS A 257 44.26 11.47 14.29
N ALA A 258 45.35 10.76 14.00
CA ALA A 258 46.70 11.24 14.29
C ALA A 258 47.08 12.45 13.42
N ARG A 259 46.73 12.41 12.13
CA ARG A 259 47.04 13.50 11.19
C ARG A 259 46.26 14.80 11.48
N ALA A 260 45.05 14.69 12.01
CA ALA A 260 44.24 15.86 12.40
C ALA A 260 44.67 16.49 13.73
N ALA A 261 45.43 15.77 14.57
CA ALA A 261 45.97 16.31 15.82
C ALA A 261 47.28 17.09 15.61
N GLU A 262 48.05 16.75 14.57
CA GLU A 262 49.33 17.39 14.24
C GLU A 262 49.16 18.72 13.49
N GLU A 263 48.07 18.91 12.74
CA GLU A 263 47.75 20.17 12.04
C GLU A 263 47.10 21.24 12.93
N LEU A 264 46.73 20.90 14.17
CA LEU A 264 46.10 21.84 15.13
C LEU A 264 47.07 22.32 16.23
N SER A 265 48.33 21.88 16.21
CA SER A 265 49.36 22.32 17.16
C SER A 265 50.60 22.91 16.49
N GLY A 266 50.49 23.33 15.22
CA GLY A 266 51.53 24.04 14.47
C GLY A 266 51.15 25.48 14.21
#